data_AF-A0A0M3HR04-F1
#
_entry.id   AF-A0A0M3HR04-F1
#
_cell.length_a   1.000
_cell.length_b   1.000
_cell.length_c   1.000
_cell.angle_alpha   90.00
_cell.angle_beta   90.00
_cell.angle_gamma   90.00
#
_symmetry.space_group_name_H-M   'P 1'
#
loop_
_entity.id
_entity.type
_entity.pdbx_description
1 polymer ?
#
loop_
_entity_poly.entity_id
_entity_poly.type
_entity_poly.pdbx_seq_one_letter_code
_entity_poly.pdbx_strand_id
1 'polypeptide(L)'
;MERALQFEKVTNEFFLLVKDYLRRYYRPDSNEGYQKYGQRELQLMDEFFKIKSEVNAALCDSVDTRTVVEKIRELIGLGNAYIVEMERQGTIPNCLLLRNIAAYMTWLLKIFGAIPQNIEIGFPIESSSTSCLRGASTSAEAVLMPYLLALADFREKVRNIAREHKIVGILQECDRLRDEVLPELGVRLEDRSSQTCVKLVDRETLLREQQQKKALDAAKQLEKERKQKEKEEKEAAKRIPPWEMFKRGDDATKYSKYDEKGIPTHGADGEEISKKQRKKLEKLYETQQKNYEQAIASLENGCLPEDGSPVH
;
A
#
# COMPACT_ATOMS: atom_id res chain seq x y z
N MET A 1 15.69 4.51 -11.44
CA MET A 1 14.47 3.91 -12.04
C MET A 1 13.29 4.02 -11.07
N GLU A 2 13.41 3.57 -9.82
CA GLU A 2 12.32 3.62 -8.83
C GLU A 2 11.71 5.02 -8.59
N ARG A 3 12.54 6.06 -8.44
CA ARG A 3 12.06 7.45 -8.26
C ARG A 3 11.24 7.98 -9.44
N ALA A 4 11.52 7.51 -10.66
CA ALA A 4 10.79 7.91 -11.86
C ALA A 4 9.42 7.22 -11.93
N LEU A 5 9.38 5.91 -11.65
CA LEU A 5 8.12 5.15 -11.55
C LEU A 5 7.20 5.72 -10.46
N GLN A 6 7.76 6.11 -9.31
CA GLN A 6 6.99 6.78 -8.26
C GLN A 6 6.45 8.13 -8.71
N PHE A 7 7.24 8.92 -9.44
CA PHE A 7 6.81 10.22 -9.96
C PHE A 7 5.66 10.05 -10.97
N GLU A 8 5.83 9.14 -11.93
CA GLU A 8 4.81 8.80 -12.91
C GLU A 8 3.50 8.38 -12.24
N LYS A 9 3.57 7.47 -11.25
CA LYS A 9 2.42 7.03 -10.48
C LYS A 9 1.70 8.20 -9.79
N VAL A 10 2.43 9.03 -9.04
CA VAL A 10 1.84 10.19 -8.33
C VAL A 10 1.22 11.19 -9.30
N THR A 11 1.88 11.42 -10.44
CA THR A 11 1.41 12.34 -11.47
C THR A 11 0.16 11.80 -12.17
N ASN A 12 0.14 10.51 -12.51
CA ASN A 12 -1.00 9.86 -13.15
C ASN A 12 -2.23 9.83 -12.23
N GLU A 13 -2.04 9.49 -10.94
CA GLU A 13 -3.12 9.52 -9.95
C GLU A 13 -3.73 10.91 -9.80
N PHE A 14 -2.92 11.97 -9.82
CA PHE A 14 -3.41 13.35 -9.81
C PHE A 14 -4.22 13.68 -11.07
N PHE A 15 -3.73 13.30 -12.27
CA PHE A 15 -4.48 13.53 -13.50
C PHE A 15 -5.82 12.79 -13.53
N LEU A 16 -5.85 11.54 -13.08
CA LEU A 16 -7.08 10.74 -12.98
C LEU A 16 -8.07 11.37 -12.01
N LEU A 17 -7.59 11.93 -10.90
CA LEU A 17 -8.41 12.66 -9.94
C LEU A 17 -9.01 13.92 -10.57
N VAL A 18 -8.20 14.75 -11.22
CA VAL A 18 -8.69 15.97 -11.88
C VAL A 18 -9.70 15.63 -12.99
N LYS A 19 -9.44 14.58 -13.79
CA LYS A 19 -10.40 14.10 -14.80
C LYS A 19 -11.73 13.67 -14.19
N ASP A 20 -11.72 13.01 -13.03
CA ASP A 20 -12.95 12.62 -12.33
C ASP A 20 -13.78 13.84 -11.89
N TYR A 21 -13.14 14.86 -11.30
CA TYR A 21 -13.82 16.12 -10.95
C TYR A 21 -14.38 16.83 -12.18
N LEU A 22 -13.60 16.91 -13.26
CA LEU A 22 -14.05 17.54 -14.50
C LEU A 22 -15.29 16.83 -15.07
N ARG A 23 -15.30 15.49 -15.09
CA ARG A 23 -16.46 14.73 -15.60
C ARG A 23 -17.73 14.96 -14.77
N ARG A 24 -17.60 15.15 -13.46
CA ARG A 24 -18.74 15.29 -12.54
C ARG A 24 -19.32 16.70 -12.51
N TYR A 25 -18.45 17.69 -12.39
CA TYR A 25 -18.84 19.04 -12.00
C TYR A 25 -18.58 20.08 -13.09
N TYR A 26 -17.69 19.82 -14.04
CA TYR A 26 -17.40 20.77 -15.10
C TYR A 26 -18.37 20.59 -16.26
N ARG A 27 -19.30 21.55 -16.39
CA ARG A 27 -20.23 21.65 -17.51
C ARG A 27 -19.88 22.89 -18.34
N PRO A 28 -19.22 22.74 -19.50
CA PRO A 28 -18.84 23.89 -20.34
C PRO A 28 -20.07 24.64 -20.88
N ASP A 29 -21.21 23.95 -21.02
CA ASP A 29 -22.45 24.51 -21.57
C ASP A 29 -23.33 25.23 -20.52
N SER A 30 -22.91 25.26 -19.25
CA SER A 30 -23.66 25.92 -18.17
C SER A 30 -22.79 26.95 -17.45
N ASN A 31 -23.37 28.10 -17.09
CA ASN A 31 -22.71 29.12 -16.27
C ASN A 31 -22.29 28.59 -14.88
N GLU A 32 -22.91 27.50 -14.42
CA GLU A 32 -22.53 26.80 -13.17
C GLU A 32 -21.13 26.16 -13.26
N GLY A 33 -20.61 25.92 -14.46
CA GLY A 33 -19.25 25.41 -14.68
C GLY A 33 -18.14 26.43 -14.40
N TYR A 34 -18.50 27.72 -14.26
CA TYR A 34 -17.58 28.83 -14.02
C TYR A 34 -17.78 29.38 -12.60
N GLN A 35 -17.25 28.67 -11.61
CA GLN A 35 -17.27 29.12 -10.22
C GLN A 35 -16.40 30.37 -10.03
N LYS A 36 -16.93 31.36 -9.29
CA LYS A 36 -16.16 32.55 -8.92
C LYS A 36 -15.01 32.16 -8.01
N TYR A 37 -13.88 32.84 -8.16
CA TYR A 37 -12.74 32.65 -7.25
C TYR A 37 -13.04 33.24 -5.88
N GLY A 38 -12.97 32.40 -4.85
CA GLY A 38 -12.92 32.84 -3.46
C GLY A 38 -11.48 33.17 -3.06
N GLN A 39 -11.32 33.50 -1.77
CA GLN A 39 -10.01 33.84 -1.22
C GLN A 39 -9.02 32.67 -1.32
N ARG A 40 -9.50 31.44 -1.14
CA ARG A 40 -8.65 30.24 -1.20
C ARG A 40 -8.20 29.92 -2.63
N GLU A 41 -9.09 30.07 -3.62
CA GLU A 41 -8.76 29.88 -5.03
C GLU A 41 -7.76 30.93 -5.52
N LEU A 42 -7.90 32.18 -5.08
CA LEU A 42 -6.93 33.24 -5.38
C LEU A 42 -5.55 32.92 -4.80
N GLN A 43 -5.49 32.45 -3.56
CA GLN A 43 -4.23 32.00 -2.95
C GLN A 43 -3.58 30.85 -3.74
N LEU A 44 -4.37 29.84 -4.13
CA LEU A 44 -3.86 28.72 -4.93
C LEU A 44 -3.39 29.18 -6.31
N MET A 45 -4.08 30.16 -6.92
CA MET A 45 -3.68 30.76 -8.18
C MET A 45 -2.35 31.52 -8.05
N ASP A 46 -2.15 32.29 -6.97
CA ASP A 46 -0.89 32.99 -6.70
C ASP A 46 0.28 32.00 -6.50
N GLU A 47 0.06 30.94 -5.72
CA GLU A 47 1.04 29.86 -5.53
C GLU A 47 1.38 29.17 -6.87
N PHE A 48 0.36 28.92 -7.70
CA PHE A 48 0.55 28.34 -9.03
C PHE A 48 1.39 29.25 -9.94
N PHE A 49 1.14 30.57 -9.95
CA PHE A 49 1.93 31.51 -10.74
C PHE A 49 3.36 31.66 -10.24
N LYS A 50 3.57 31.59 -8.93
CA LYS A 50 4.90 31.58 -8.33
C LYS A 50 5.69 30.35 -8.79
N ILE A 51 5.11 29.16 -8.67
CA ILE A 51 5.76 27.92 -9.14
C ILE A 51 6.02 27.97 -10.65
N LYS A 52 5.09 28.49 -11.46
CA LYS A 52 5.30 28.66 -12.90
C LYS A 52 6.50 29.56 -13.21
N SER A 53 6.70 30.62 -12.43
CA SER A 53 7.85 31.53 -12.57
C SER A 53 9.16 30.85 -12.17
N GLU A 54 9.15 30.06 -11.09
CA GLU A 54 10.30 29.26 -10.64
C GLU A 54 10.67 28.16 -11.65
N VAL A 55 9.68 27.49 -12.23
CA VAL A 55 9.89 26.51 -13.32
C VAL A 55 10.49 27.19 -14.54
N ASN A 56 9.99 28.36 -14.93
CA ASN A 56 10.56 29.10 -16.06
C ASN A 56 12.01 29.51 -15.79
N ALA A 57 12.31 30.00 -14.59
CA ALA A 57 13.68 30.33 -14.19
C ALA A 57 14.61 29.10 -14.24
N ALA A 58 14.16 27.96 -13.72
CA ALA A 58 14.91 26.70 -13.77
C ALA A 58 15.11 26.17 -15.19
N LEU A 59 14.17 26.41 -16.11
CA LEU A 59 14.33 26.05 -17.51
C LEU A 59 15.29 26.99 -18.25
N CYS A 60 15.28 28.29 -17.92
CA CYS A 60 16.19 29.27 -18.50
C CYS A 60 17.62 29.13 -17.98
N ASP A 61 17.80 28.67 -16.74
CA ASP A 61 19.10 28.37 -16.16
C ASP A 61 19.47 26.89 -16.39
N SER A 62 20.31 26.64 -17.40
CA SER A 62 20.94 25.33 -17.61
C SER A 62 19.98 24.15 -17.83
N VAL A 63 18.69 24.41 -18.09
CA VAL A 63 17.63 23.39 -18.25
C VAL A 63 17.62 22.41 -17.08
N ASP A 64 17.47 22.93 -15.85
CA ASP A 64 17.43 22.12 -14.64
C ASP A 64 16.12 21.32 -14.53
N THR A 65 16.11 20.16 -15.20
CA THR A 65 14.99 19.20 -15.17
C THR A 65 14.67 18.69 -13.76
N ARG A 66 15.65 18.63 -12.86
CA ARG A 66 15.45 18.11 -11.51
C ARG A 66 14.57 19.07 -10.71
N THR A 67 14.92 20.36 -10.71
CA THR A 67 14.13 21.38 -10.03
C THR A 67 12.72 21.46 -10.61
N VAL A 68 12.56 21.34 -11.94
CA VAL A 68 11.23 21.31 -12.57
C VAL A 68 10.39 20.12 -12.09
N VAL A 69 10.96 18.92 -12.01
CA VAL A 69 10.25 17.73 -11.50
C VAL A 69 9.87 17.89 -10.02
N GLU A 70 10.72 18.49 -9.20
CA GLU A 70 10.42 18.81 -7.79
C GLU A 70 9.26 19.83 -7.69
N LYS A 71 9.25 20.85 -8.55
CA LYS A 71 8.15 21.83 -8.64
C LYS A 71 6.83 21.23 -9.14
N ILE A 72 6.88 20.27 -10.07
CA ILE A 72 5.68 19.53 -10.48
C ILE A 72 5.10 18.73 -9.30
N ARG A 73 5.95 18.11 -8.46
CA ARG A 73 5.49 17.42 -7.24
C ARG A 73 4.84 18.38 -6.24
N GLU A 74 5.40 19.57 -6.09
CA GLU A 74 4.82 20.64 -5.27
C GLU A 74 3.43 21.04 -5.76
N LEU A 75 3.24 21.21 -7.07
CA LEU A 75 1.93 21.48 -7.68
C LEU A 75 0.91 20.37 -7.40
N ILE A 76 1.31 19.11 -7.52
CA ILE A 76 0.45 17.97 -7.19
C ILE A 76 0.04 18.00 -5.71
N GLY A 77 0.99 18.33 -4.82
CA GLY A 77 0.74 18.50 -3.40
C GLY A 77 -0.31 19.59 -3.11
N LEU A 78 -0.13 20.78 -3.69
CA LEU A 78 -1.06 21.90 -3.53
C LEU A 78 -2.46 21.57 -4.07
N GLY A 79 -2.54 20.95 -5.26
CA GLY A 79 -3.81 20.54 -5.86
C GLY A 79 -4.55 19.50 -5.01
N ASN A 80 -3.85 18.48 -4.52
CA ASN A 80 -4.45 17.47 -3.64
C ASN A 80 -4.90 18.06 -2.29
N ALA A 81 -4.09 18.94 -1.70
CA ALA A 81 -4.44 19.61 -0.44
C ALA A 81 -5.70 20.47 -0.61
N TYR A 82 -5.81 21.21 -1.71
CA TYR A 82 -7.01 21.99 -2.04
C TYR A 82 -8.24 21.09 -2.18
N ILE A 83 -8.12 19.98 -2.92
CA ILE A 83 -9.23 19.03 -3.09
C ILE A 83 -9.72 18.50 -1.74
N VAL A 84 -8.81 18.04 -0.89
CA VAL A 84 -9.14 17.50 0.45
C VAL A 84 -9.76 18.57 1.34
N GLU A 85 -9.27 19.82 1.27
CA GLU A 85 -9.81 20.94 2.02
C GLU A 85 -11.26 21.25 1.62
N MET A 86 -11.56 21.26 0.31
CA MET A 86 -12.91 21.48 -0.21
C MET A 86 -13.85 20.32 0.13
N GLU A 87 -13.38 19.07 0.02
CA GLU A 87 -14.14 17.89 0.46
C GLU A 87 -14.51 17.97 1.95
N ARG A 88 -13.59 18.45 2.81
CA ARG A 88 -13.85 18.64 4.25
C ARG A 88 -14.89 19.74 4.51
N GLN A 89 -14.94 20.76 3.67
CA GLN A 89 -15.93 21.84 3.75
C GLN A 89 -17.26 21.47 3.11
N GLY A 90 -17.35 20.33 2.40
CA GLY A 90 -18.52 19.92 1.65
C GLY A 90 -18.80 20.78 0.41
N THR A 91 -17.81 21.55 -0.05
CA THR A 91 -17.89 22.40 -1.22
C THR A 91 -17.27 21.72 -2.44
N ILE A 92 -17.79 22.05 -3.62
CA ILE A 92 -17.23 21.54 -4.89
C ILE A 92 -15.99 22.36 -5.21
N PRO A 93 -14.81 21.73 -5.43
CA PRO A 93 -13.60 22.46 -5.80
C PRO A 93 -13.74 23.11 -7.19
N ASN A 94 -13.03 24.22 -7.38
CA ASN A 94 -13.00 24.92 -8.65
C ASN A 94 -12.29 24.07 -9.72
N CYS A 95 -13.10 23.42 -10.56
CA CYS A 95 -12.64 22.48 -11.56
C CYS A 95 -11.78 23.14 -12.65
N LEU A 96 -12.02 24.42 -12.97
CA LEU A 96 -11.25 25.15 -13.97
C LEU A 96 -9.82 25.41 -13.49
N LEU A 97 -9.65 25.74 -12.21
CA LEU A 97 -8.32 25.94 -11.63
C LEU A 97 -7.52 24.63 -11.63
N LEU A 98 -8.14 23.52 -11.22
CA LEU A 98 -7.54 22.19 -11.27
C LEU A 98 -7.19 21.78 -12.72
N ARG A 99 -8.07 22.08 -13.68
CA ARG A 99 -7.81 21.87 -15.11
C ARG A 99 -6.58 22.63 -15.58
N ASN A 100 -6.45 23.90 -15.20
CA ASN A 100 -5.32 24.74 -15.60
C ASN A 100 -3.99 24.21 -15.06
N ILE A 101 -3.96 23.77 -13.80
CA ILE A 101 -2.79 23.13 -13.19
C ILE A 101 -2.42 21.85 -13.95
N ALA A 102 -3.40 20.97 -14.19
CA ALA A 102 -3.19 19.72 -14.89
C ALA A 102 -2.77 19.91 -16.36
N ALA A 103 -3.33 20.90 -17.05
CA ALA A 103 -2.96 21.25 -18.42
C ALA A 103 -1.52 21.79 -18.49
N TYR A 104 -1.10 22.61 -17.52
CA TYR A 104 0.27 23.10 -17.42
C TYR A 104 1.27 21.97 -17.17
N MET A 105 0.97 21.06 -16.25
CA MET A 105 1.80 19.87 -16.02
C MET A 105 1.91 19.01 -17.28
N THR A 106 0.79 18.79 -17.98
CA THR A 106 0.77 18.03 -19.25
C THR A 106 1.62 18.73 -20.31
N TRP A 107 1.57 20.06 -20.39
CA TRP A 107 2.40 20.86 -21.29
C TRP A 107 3.90 20.73 -20.97
N LEU A 108 4.29 20.73 -19.68
CA LEU A 108 5.68 20.49 -19.29
C LEU A 108 6.16 19.09 -19.72
N LEU A 109 5.33 18.06 -19.51
CA LEU A 109 5.65 16.69 -19.93
C LEU A 109 5.75 16.57 -21.47
N LYS A 110 4.97 17.36 -22.22
CA LYS A 110 5.09 17.48 -23.68
C LYS A 110 6.41 18.13 -24.10
N ILE A 111 6.85 19.19 -23.41
CA ILE A 111 8.15 19.83 -23.68
C ILE A 111 9.30 18.86 -23.45
N PHE A 112 9.24 18.08 -22.37
CA PHE A 112 10.24 17.06 -22.09
C PHE A 112 10.15 15.82 -23.00
N GLY A 113 9.16 15.76 -23.90
CA GLY A 113 8.98 14.64 -24.83
C GLY A 113 8.45 13.35 -24.18
N ALA A 114 7.91 13.43 -22.96
CA ALA A 114 7.38 12.27 -22.24
C ALA A 114 5.96 11.89 -22.69
N ILE A 115 5.21 12.81 -23.31
CA ILE A 115 3.80 12.64 -23.70
C ILE A 115 3.60 13.18 -25.13
N PRO A 116 2.78 12.52 -25.98
CA PRO A 116 2.47 13.02 -27.31
C PRO A 116 1.62 14.31 -27.29
N GLN A 117 1.71 15.11 -28.35
CA GLN A 117 1.11 16.44 -28.41
C GLN A 117 -0.43 16.45 -28.45
N ASN A 118 -1.05 15.32 -28.82
CA ASN A 118 -2.49 15.18 -29.03
C ASN A 118 -3.34 15.01 -27.75
N ILE A 119 -2.73 15.03 -26.57
CA ILE A 119 -3.43 14.78 -25.30
C ILE A 119 -3.74 16.10 -24.60
N GLU A 120 -4.98 16.31 -24.18
CA GLU A 120 -5.36 17.49 -23.41
C GLU A 120 -4.84 17.44 -21.97
N ILE A 121 -5.08 16.33 -21.26
CA ILE A 121 -4.71 16.16 -19.85
C ILE A 121 -4.22 14.73 -19.60
N GLY A 122 -3.03 14.62 -19.00
CA GLY A 122 -2.47 13.38 -18.46
C GLY A 122 -1.80 12.46 -19.47
N PHE A 123 -1.61 11.20 -19.08
CA PHE A 123 -0.95 10.19 -19.89
C PHE A 123 -1.95 9.51 -20.86
N PRO A 124 -1.50 9.06 -22.04
CA PRO A 124 -2.33 8.23 -22.92
C PRO A 124 -2.56 6.87 -22.27
N ILE A 125 -3.74 6.30 -22.51
CA ILE A 125 -4.00 4.88 -22.26
C ILE A 125 -3.40 4.13 -23.45
N GLU A 126 -2.36 3.33 -23.23
CA GLU A 126 -1.79 2.47 -24.28
C GLU A 126 -2.77 1.34 -24.58
N SER A 127 -3.62 1.54 -25.58
CA SER A 127 -4.44 0.47 -26.13
C SER A 127 -3.57 -0.38 -27.06
N SER A 128 -3.16 -1.55 -26.57
CA SER A 128 -2.47 -2.58 -27.35
C SER A 128 -3.40 -3.21 -28.40
N SER A 129 -3.90 -2.43 -29.37
CA SER A 129 -4.54 -2.89 -30.61
C SER A 129 -4.78 -1.73 -31.59
N THR A 130 -4.23 -1.88 -32.80
CA THR A 130 -4.60 -1.20 -34.07
C THR A 130 -4.23 0.28 -34.29
N SER A 131 -3.11 0.44 -35.02
CA SER A 131 -2.90 1.25 -36.23
C SER A 131 -3.35 2.72 -36.25
N CYS A 132 -2.36 3.60 -36.48
CA CYS A 132 -2.42 4.77 -37.36
C CYS A 132 -3.79 5.42 -37.63
N LEU A 133 -4.46 5.96 -36.60
CA LEU A 133 -5.39 7.08 -36.79
C LEU A 133 -5.15 8.16 -35.74
N ARG A 134 -4.98 9.38 -36.26
CA ARG A 134 -4.80 10.61 -35.51
C ARG A 134 -5.98 10.81 -34.54
N GLY A 135 -5.68 10.99 -33.25
CA GLY A 135 -6.46 11.88 -32.37
C GLY A 135 -7.62 11.31 -31.53
N ALA A 136 -7.64 10.03 -31.16
CA ALA A 136 -8.84 9.42 -30.53
C ALA A 136 -8.64 8.72 -29.17
N SER A 137 -7.68 9.15 -28.32
CA SER A 137 -7.64 8.65 -26.92
C SER A 137 -8.90 9.03 -26.12
N THR A 138 -9.60 10.08 -26.55
CA THR A 138 -10.90 10.50 -26.00
C THR A 138 -12.09 9.64 -26.44
N SER A 139 -11.98 8.87 -27.54
CA SER A 139 -13.16 8.19 -28.10
C SER A 139 -13.53 6.92 -27.34
N ALA A 140 -12.56 6.09 -26.98
CA ALA A 140 -12.82 4.88 -26.19
C ALA A 140 -13.25 5.23 -24.75
N GLU A 141 -12.57 6.19 -24.11
CA GLU A 141 -12.97 6.68 -22.77
C GLU A 141 -14.37 7.28 -22.80
N ALA A 142 -14.69 8.18 -23.75
CA ALA A 142 -16.00 8.81 -23.83
C ALA A 142 -17.13 7.79 -24.07
N VAL A 143 -16.87 6.72 -24.84
CA VAL A 143 -17.86 5.66 -25.09
C VAL A 143 -18.03 4.75 -23.89
N LEU A 144 -16.95 4.36 -23.19
CA LEU A 144 -17.01 3.41 -22.07
C LEU A 144 -17.50 4.06 -20.77
N MET A 145 -17.17 5.33 -20.54
CA MET A 145 -17.48 6.03 -19.30
C MET A 145 -18.95 5.99 -18.85
N PRO A 146 -19.96 6.25 -19.69
CA PRO A 146 -21.35 6.19 -19.25
C PRO A 146 -21.75 4.80 -18.74
N TYR A 147 -21.24 3.73 -19.36
CA TYR A 147 -21.48 2.35 -18.91
C TYR A 147 -20.78 2.06 -17.58
N LEU A 148 -19.55 2.53 -17.42
CA LEU A 148 -18.79 2.34 -16.17
C LEU A 148 -19.40 3.12 -15.00
N LEU A 149 -19.91 4.33 -15.25
CA LEU A 149 -20.63 5.13 -14.25
C LEU A 149 -21.94 4.43 -13.85
N ALA A 150 -22.72 3.94 -14.82
CA ALA A 150 -23.94 3.19 -14.53
C ALA A 150 -23.65 1.91 -13.72
N LEU A 151 -22.55 1.21 -14.02
CA LEU A 151 -22.11 0.03 -13.27
C LEU A 151 -21.67 0.40 -11.84
N ALA A 152 -20.93 1.51 -11.69
CA ALA A 152 -20.50 2.00 -10.38
C ALA A 152 -21.70 2.37 -9.50
N ASP A 153 -22.67 3.11 -10.04
CA ASP A 153 -23.91 3.49 -9.34
C ASP A 153 -24.74 2.25 -8.96
N PHE A 154 -24.85 1.27 -9.87
CA PHE A 154 -25.52 0.01 -9.59
C PHE A 154 -24.84 -0.75 -8.45
N ARG A 155 -23.52 -0.92 -8.51
CA ARG A 155 -22.73 -1.58 -7.45
C ARG A 155 -22.89 -0.85 -6.11
N GLU A 156 -22.85 0.47 -6.09
CA GLU A 156 -22.98 1.26 -4.87
C GLU A 156 -24.35 1.04 -4.19
N LYS A 157 -25.43 1.06 -4.98
CA LYS A 157 -26.78 0.75 -4.49
C LYS A 157 -26.88 -0.68 -3.94
N VAL A 158 -26.39 -1.67 -4.69
CA VAL A 158 -26.37 -3.08 -4.26
C VAL A 158 -25.56 -3.27 -2.98
N ARG A 159 -24.40 -2.62 -2.88
CA ARG A 159 -23.53 -2.67 -1.69
C ARG A 159 -24.20 -2.06 -0.47
N ASN A 160 -24.92 -0.95 -0.62
CA ASN A 160 -25.64 -0.31 0.48
C ASN A 160 -26.76 -1.21 1.02
N ILE A 161 -27.55 -1.82 0.12
CA ILE A 161 -28.58 -2.81 0.49
C ILE A 161 -27.93 -4.03 1.19
N ALA A 162 -26.82 -4.53 0.65
CA ALA A 162 -26.13 -5.67 1.24
C ALA A 162 -25.52 -5.37 2.62
N ARG A 163 -25.07 -4.13 2.87
CA ARG A 163 -24.61 -3.68 4.20
C ARG A 163 -25.75 -3.59 5.20
N GLU A 164 -26.89 -3.05 4.78
CA GLU A 164 -28.09 -2.93 5.62
C GLU A 164 -28.60 -4.31 6.06
N HIS A 165 -28.69 -5.25 5.12
CA HIS A 165 -29.13 -6.62 5.38
C HIS A 165 -28.02 -7.59 5.81
N LYS A 166 -26.76 -7.12 5.95
CA LYS A 166 -25.57 -7.91 6.30
C LYS A 166 -25.37 -9.17 5.44
N ILE A 167 -25.68 -9.09 4.14
CA ILE A 167 -25.56 -10.21 3.20
C ILE A 167 -24.11 -10.30 2.71
N VAL A 168 -23.33 -11.17 3.35
CA VAL A 168 -21.88 -11.31 3.08
C VAL A 168 -21.58 -11.76 1.65
N GLY A 169 -22.38 -12.66 1.06
CA GLY A 169 -22.13 -13.17 -0.29
C GLY A 169 -22.19 -12.10 -1.39
N ILE A 170 -23.14 -11.16 -1.28
CA ILE A 170 -23.25 -10.05 -2.24
C ILE A 170 -22.10 -9.07 -2.09
N LEU A 171 -21.63 -8.84 -0.86
CA LEU A 171 -20.45 -8.01 -0.61
C LEU A 171 -19.18 -8.64 -1.21
N GLN A 172 -19.02 -9.97 -1.06
CA GLN A 172 -17.91 -10.70 -1.68
C GLN A 172 -17.92 -10.60 -3.20
N GLU A 173 -19.07 -10.73 -3.86
CA GLU A 173 -19.16 -10.55 -5.32
C GLU A 173 -18.92 -9.09 -5.74
N CYS A 174 -19.37 -8.11 -4.95
CA CYS A 174 -19.05 -6.69 -5.18
C CYS A 174 -17.55 -6.40 -5.07
N ASP A 175 -16.85 -7.07 -4.16
CA ASP A 175 -15.42 -6.94 -3.95
C ASP A 175 -14.64 -7.69 -5.04
N ARG A 176 -15.10 -8.88 -5.46
CA ARG A 176 -14.55 -9.62 -6.61
C ARG A 176 -14.62 -8.82 -7.90
N LEU A 177 -15.75 -8.18 -8.18
CA LEU A 177 -15.90 -7.30 -9.35
C LEU A 177 -14.90 -6.14 -9.30
N ARG A 178 -14.68 -5.55 -8.12
CA ARG A 178 -13.79 -4.39 -7.91
C ARG A 178 -12.32 -4.75 -8.02
N ASP A 179 -11.90 -5.84 -7.40
CA ASP A 179 -10.48 -6.14 -7.14
C ASP A 179 -9.89 -7.15 -8.14
N GLU A 180 -10.72 -7.94 -8.81
CA GLU A 180 -10.29 -8.96 -9.77
C GLU A 180 -10.75 -8.62 -11.19
N VAL A 181 -12.06 -8.49 -11.43
CA VAL A 181 -12.61 -8.40 -12.79
C VAL A 181 -12.33 -7.07 -13.47
N LEU A 182 -12.65 -5.95 -12.80
CA LEU A 182 -12.47 -4.62 -13.39
C LEU A 182 -10.99 -4.25 -13.63
N PRO A 183 -10.05 -4.59 -12.73
CA PRO A 183 -8.63 -4.36 -12.98
C PRO A 183 -8.08 -5.13 -14.18
N GLU A 184 -8.57 -6.34 -14.46
CA GLU A 184 -8.23 -7.07 -15.69
C GLU A 184 -8.70 -6.36 -16.96
N LEU A 185 -9.74 -5.54 -16.87
CA LEU A 185 -10.26 -4.73 -17.96
C LEU A 185 -9.65 -3.31 -18.02
N GLY A 186 -8.69 -2.99 -17.16
CA GLY A 186 -8.09 -1.65 -17.10
C GLY A 186 -8.96 -0.61 -16.38
N VAL A 187 -9.87 -1.05 -15.52
CA VAL A 187 -10.78 -0.18 -14.76
C VAL A 187 -10.50 -0.31 -13.27
N ARG A 188 -10.24 0.80 -12.60
CA ARG A 188 -10.06 0.88 -11.16
C ARG A 188 -11.22 1.63 -10.52
N LEU A 189 -11.91 0.97 -9.58
CA LEU A 189 -12.94 1.61 -8.76
C LEU A 189 -12.41 1.97 -7.37
N GLU A 190 -12.51 3.24 -7.02
CA GLU A 190 -12.15 3.77 -5.70
C GLU A 190 -13.40 4.25 -4.96
N ASP A 191 -13.79 3.54 -3.91
CA ASP A 191 -14.87 4.01 -3.04
C ASP A 191 -14.34 5.15 -2.16
N ARG A 192 -14.85 6.38 -2.34
CA ARG A 192 -14.66 7.49 -1.39
C ARG A 192 -15.82 7.54 -0.40
N SER A 193 -15.65 8.31 0.67
CA SER A 193 -16.63 8.44 1.77
C SER A 193 -18.03 8.84 1.31
N SER A 194 -18.14 9.54 0.18
CA SER A 194 -19.41 9.96 -0.40
C SER A 194 -19.82 9.18 -1.65
N GLN A 195 -18.87 8.72 -2.49
CA GLN A 195 -19.17 8.21 -3.85
C GLN A 195 -18.08 7.29 -4.41
N THR A 196 -18.44 6.45 -5.38
CA THR A 196 -17.48 5.64 -6.16
C THR A 196 -16.79 6.45 -7.28
N CYS A 197 -15.46 6.40 -7.37
CA CYS A 197 -14.64 7.01 -8.41
C CYS A 197 -14.18 5.97 -9.44
N VAL A 198 -14.44 6.24 -10.72
CA VAL A 198 -14.02 5.38 -11.85
C VAL A 198 -12.75 5.97 -12.45
N LYS A 199 -11.67 5.18 -12.44
CA LYS A 199 -10.38 5.53 -13.07
C LYS A 199 -10.05 4.50 -14.14
N LEU A 200 -9.75 4.96 -15.35
CA LEU A 200 -9.22 4.11 -16.42
C LEU A 200 -7.70 4.09 -16.32
N VAL A 201 -7.12 2.90 -16.28
CA VAL A 201 -5.69 2.68 -16.09
C VAL A 201 -5.27 1.50 -16.96
N ASP A 202 -4.07 1.54 -17.53
CA ASP A 202 -3.60 0.45 -18.40
C ASP A 202 -3.59 -0.90 -17.67
N ARG A 203 -4.17 -1.92 -18.32
CA ARG A 203 -4.27 -3.30 -17.79
C ARG A 203 -2.92 -3.83 -17.30
N GLU A 204 -1.85 -3.59 -18.05
CA GLU A 204 -0.51 -4.08 -17.71
C GLU A 204 0.03 -3.45 -16.43
N THR A 205 -0.24 -2.16 -16.21
CA THR A 205 0.17 -1.47 -14.99
C THR A 205 -0.60 -2.01 -13.78
N LEU A 206 -1.91 -2.23 -13.91
CA LEU A 206 -2.74 -2.80 -12.85
C LEU A 206 -2.34 -4.24 -12.50
N LEU A 207 -2.06 -5.08 -13.50
CA LEU A 207 -1.59 -6.45 -13.27
C LEU A 207 -0.24 -6.47 -12.57
N ARG A 208 0.70 -5.61 -12.98
CA ARG A 208 2.02 -5.50 -12.35
C ARG A 208 1.91 -5.02 -10.90
N GLU A 209 1.06 -4.03 -10.62
CA GLU A 209 0.79 -3.57 -9.26
C GLU A 209 0.13 -4.67 -8.40
N GLN A 210 -0.82 -5.41 -8.96
CA GLN A 210 -1.50 -6.50 -8.24
C GLN A 210 -0.53 -7.64 -7.92
N GLN A 211 0.35 -8.01 -8.85
CA GLN A 211 1.40 -9.01 -8.64
C GLN A 211 2.43 -8.55 -7.60
N GLN A 212 2.87 -7.30 -7.67
CA GLN A 212 3.78 -6.74 -6.67
C GLN A 212 3.14 -6.70 -5.27
N LYS A 213 1.86 -6.31 -5.18
CA LYS A 213 1.12 -6.30 -3.92
C LYS A 213 0.96 -7.73 -3.36
N LYS A 214 0.56 -8.69 -4.19
CA LYS A 214 0.47 -10.12 -3.81
C LYS A 214 1.81 -10.67 -3.34
N ALA A 215 2.91 -10.32 -4.02
CA ALA A 215 4.25 -10.74 -3.62
C ALA A 215 4.69 -10.12 -2.28
N LEU A 216 4.40 -8.83 -2.07
CA LEU A 216 4.69 -8.14 -0.81
C LEU A 216 3.85 -8.70 0.35
N ASP A 217 2.58 -8.98 0.12
CA ASP A 217 1.68 -9.54 1.13
C ASP A 217 2.07 -10.98 1.47
N ALA A 218 2.42 -11.79 0.47
CA ALA A 218 2.97 -13.13 0.67
C ALA A 218 4.30 -13.10 1.42
N ALA A 219 5.21 -12.18 1.08
CA ALA A 219 6.48 -12.01 1.80
C ALA A 219 6.25 -11.62 3.27
N LYS A 220 5.30 -10.72 3.55
CA LYS A 220 4.91 -10.36 4.91
C LYS A 220 4.29 -11.52 5.68
N GLN A 221 3.46 -12.34 5.02
CA GLN A 221 2.88 -13.53 5.64
C GLN A 221 3.95 -14.57 5.97
N LEU A 222 4.85 -14.87 5.02
CA LEU A 222 5.98 -15.77 5.25
C LEU A 222 6.91 -15.27 6.36
N GLU A 223 7.17 -13.95 6.44
CA GLU A 223 7.98 -13.39 7.51
C GLU A 223 7.28 -13.51 8.88
N LYS A 224 5.96 -13.26 8.93
CA LYS A 224 5.15 -13.46 10.15
C LYS A 224 5.17 -14.92 10.59
N GLU A 225 4.94 -15.86 9.68
CA GLU A 225 4.97 -17.29 9.95
C GLU A 225 6.36 -17.75 10.41
N ARG A 226 7.44 -17.27 9.77
CA ARG A 226 8.80 -17.58 10.19
C ARG A 226 9.11 -17.06 11.59
N LYS A 227 8.70 -15.81 11.90
CA LYS A 227 8.86 -15.23 13.25
C LYS A 227 8.02 -15.98 14.28
N GLN A 228 6.84 -16.46 13.91
CA GLN A 228 5.98 -17.24 14.79
C GLN A 228 6.58 -18.62 15.08
N LYS A 229 7.04 -19.34 14.06
CA LYS A 229 7.75 -20.62 14.21
C LYS A 229 9.03 -20.48 15.03
N GLU A 230 9.83 -19.45 14.79
CA GLU A 230 11.06 -19.19 15.55
C GLU A 230 10.77 -18.87 17.03
N LYS A 231 9.65 -18.19 17.33
CA LYS A 231 9.19 -17.97 18.70
C LYS A 231 8.74 -19.28 19.36
N GLU A 232 7.92 -20.06 18.66
CA GLU A 232 7.43 -21.35 19.15
C GLU A 232 8.57 -22.34 19.41
N GLU A 233 9.58 -22.38 18.54
CA GLU A 233 10.79 -23.19 18.72
C GLU A 233 11.63 -22.72 19.92
N LYS A 234 11.80 -21.40 20.09
CA LYS A 234 12.51 -20.84 21.26
C LYS A 234 11.75 -21.07 22.57
N GLU A 235 10.43 -21.00 22.55
CA GLU A 235 9.59 -21.30 23.72
C GLU A 235 9.57 -22.80 24.02
N ALA A 236 9.49 -23.65 23.01
CA ALA A 236 9.61 -25.10 23.17
C ALA A 236 10.99 -25.50 23.71
N ALA A 237 12.07 -24.88 23.24
CA ALA A 237 13.43 -25.11 23.75
C ALA A 237 13.58 -24.71 25.22
N LYS A 238 12.89 -23.66 25.69
CA LYS A 238 12.89 -23.27 27.12
C LYS A 238 12.07 -24.21 28.01
N ARG A 239 11.11 -24.95 27.43
CA ARG A 239 10.32 -25.99 28.13
C ARG A 239 11.04 -27.33 28.25
N ILE A 240 12.23 -27.48 27.69
CA ILE A 240 13.01 -28.71 27.82
C ILE A 240 13.63 -28.74 29.23
N PRO A 241 13.41 -29.81 30.02
CA PRO A 241 14.00 -29.93 31.33
C PRO A 241 15.54 -29.91 31.27
N PRO A 242 16.23 -29.21 32.19
CA PRO A 242 17.69 -29.08 32.18
C PRO A 242 18.43 -30.42 32.18
N TRP A 243 17.90 -31.42 32.88
CA TRP A 243 18.47 -32.77 32.96
C TRP A 243 18.29 -33.64 31.70
N GLU A 244 17.42 -33.21 30.77
CA GLU A 244 17.20 -33.86 29.47
C GLU A 244 17.84 -33.10 28.30
N MET A 245 18.25 -31.85 28.51
CA MET A 245 18.81 -30.98 27.46
C MET A 245 20.02 -31.61 26.75
N PHE A 246 20.92 -32.27 27.49
CA PHE A 246 22.11 -32.92 26.91
C PHE A 246 21.88 -34.37 26.46
N LYS A 247 20.63 -34.86 26.56
CA LYS A 247 20.22 -36.24 26.19
C LYS A 247 19.28 -36.26 24.98
N ARG A 248 18.92 -35.11 24.41
CA ARG A 248 18.04 -34.95 23.23
C ARG A 248 18.77 -34.22 22.09
N GLY A 249 18.34 -34.47 20.85
CA GLY A 249 18.82 -33.78 19.66
C GLY A 249 20.28 -34.08 19.32
N ASP A 250 20.95 -33.13 18.65
CA ASP A 250 22.34 -33.28 18.16
C ASP A 250 23.39 -33.51 19.26
N ASP A 251 23.05 -33.22 20.53
CA ASP A 251 23.96 -33.39 21.67
C ASP A 251 23.90 -34.80 22.28
N ALA A 252 22.87 -35.59 21.97
CA ALA A 252 22.76 -36.99 22.41
C ALA A 252 23.85 -37.89 21.80
N THR A 253 24.32 -37.56 20.59
CA THR A 253 25.38 -38.30 19.90
C THR A 253 26.78 -37.87 20.34
N LYS A 254 26.91 -36.77 21.11
CA LYS A 254 28.20 -36.16 21.46
C LYS A 254 28.75 -36.61 22.81
N TYR A 255 27.93 -37.25 23.65
CA TYR A 255 28.26 -37.55 25.04
C TYR A 255 27.84 -38.96 25.42
N SER A 256 28.71 -39.69 26.12
CA SER A 256 28.52 -41.12 26.43
C SER A 256 28.11 -41.37 27.89
N LYS A 257 28.62 -40.56 28.83
CA LYS A 257 28.33 -40.68 30.27
C LYS A 257 27.94 -39.32 30.86
N TYR A 258 27.05 -39.36 31.86
CA TYR A 258 26.48 -38.19 32.51
C TYR A 258 26.60 -38.32 34.03
N ASP A 259 26.70 -37.18 34.71
CA ASP A 259 26.73 -37.07 36.18
C ASP A 259 25.31 -37.14 36.78
N GLU A 260 25.19 -37.18 38.11
CA GLU A 260 23.89 -37.24 38.83
C GLU A 260 22.94 -36.08 38.48
N LYS A 261 23.50 -34.93 38.07
CA LYS A 261 22.75 -33.74 37.62
C LYS A 261 22.40 -33.76 36.12
N GLY A 262 22.76 -34.81 35.38
CA GLY A 262 22.54 -34.91 33.93
C GLY A 262 23.56 -34.13 33.07
N ILE A 263 24.67 -33.68 33.64
CA ILE A 263 25.76 -32.99 32.92
C ILE A 263 26.71 -34.02 32.30
N PRO A 264 27.10 -33.90 31.02
CA PRO A 264 28.08 -34.80 30.41
C PRO A 264 29.41 -34.86 31.15
N THR A 265 29.93 -36.08 31.36
CA THR A 265 31.25 -36.34 31.96
C THR A 265 32.26 -36.90 30.95
N HIS A 266 31.78 -37.63 29.94
CA HIS A 266 32.61 -38.24 28.89
C HIS A 266 32.06 -37.89 27.50
N GLY A 267 32.96 -37.63 26.55
CA GLY A 267 32.61 -37.42 25.14
C GLY A 267 32.14 -38.71 24.45
N ALA A 268 31.74 -38.60 23.18
CA ALA A 268 31.32 -39.74 22.35
C ALA A 268 32.40 -40.83 22.26
N ASP A 269 33.67 -40.44 22.26
CA ASP A 269 34.84 -41.32 22.17
C ASP A 269 35.19 -42.01 23.51
N GLY A 270 34.43 -41.71 24.57
CA GLY A 270 34.66 -42.26 25.91
C GLY A 270 35.78 -41.57 26.69
N GLU A 271 36.39 -40.49 26.17
CA GLU A 271 37.36 -39.67 26.89
C GLU A 271 36.69 -38.71 27.89
N GLU A 272 37.35 -38.45 29.02
CA GLU A 272 36.90 -37.49 30.01
C GLU A 272 36.93 -36.06 29.46
N ILE A 273 35.83 -35.35 29.65
CA ILE A 273 35.68 -33.97 29.17
C ILE A 273 36.60 -33.05 29.99
N SER A 274 37.36 -32.19 29.30
CA SER A 274 38.29 -31.25 29.93
C SER A 274 37.60 -30.33 30.95
N LYS A 275 38.28 -30.00 32.05
CA LYS A 275 37.77 -29.08 33.11
C LYS A 275 37.24 -27.75 32.56
N LYS A 276 37.79 -27.24 31.46
CA LYS A 276 37.34 -26.01 30.78
C LYS A 276 36.01 -26.21 30.03
N GLN A 277 35.82 -27.38 29.42
CA GLN A 277 34.59 -27.75 28.73
C GLN A 277 33.46 -28.11 29.72
N ARG A 278 33.78 -28.82 30.82
CA ARG A 278 32.83 -29.12 31.90
C ARG A 278 32.24 -27.85 32.52
N LYS A 279 33.08 -26.85 32.83
CA LYS A 279 32.61 -25.52 33.30
C LYS A 279 31.72 -24.77 32.29
N LYS A 280 31.90 -25.01 30.99
CA LYS A 280 31.06 -24.41 29.93
C LYS A 280 29.68 -25.08 29.88
N LEU A 281 29.65 -26.42 30.00
CA LEU A 281 28.42 -27.21 30.05
C LEU A 281 27.61 -26.93 31.33
N GLU A 282 28.28 -26.74 32.47
CA GLU A 282 27.65 -26.37 33.73
C GLU A 282 26.98 -24.97 33.66
N LYS A 283 27.63 -23.98 33.03
CA LYS A 283 27.00 -22.67 32.77
C LYS A 283 25.79 -22.74 31.83
N LEU A 284 25.84 -23.61 30.81
CA LEU A 284 24.70 -23.83 29.92
C LEU A 284 23.52 -24.49 30.66
N TYR A 285 23.82 -25.46 31.53
CA TYR A 285 22.84 -26.11 32.40
C TYR A 285 22.16 -25.11 33.35
N GLU A 286 22.93 -24.27 34.06
CA GLU A 286 22.39 -23.24 34.97
C GLU A 286 21.52 -22.21 34.23
N THR A 287 21.89 -21.85 33.00
CA THR A 287 21.12 -20.91 32.18
C THR A 287 19.80 -21.53 31.74
N GLN A 288 19.81 -22.80 31.30
CA GLN A 288 18.60 -23.53 30.94
C GLN A 288 17.70 -23.77 32.15
N GLN A 289 18.27 -24.04 33.32
CA GLN A 289 17.53 -24.21 34.56
C GLN A 289 16.71 -22.96 34.91
N LYS A 290 17.31 -21.78 34.85
CA LYS A 290 16.58 -20.51 35.07
C LYS A 290 15.48 -20.29 34.03
N ASN A 291 15.73 -20.63 32.76
CA ASN A 291 14.74 -20.50 31.70
C ASN A 291 13.55 -21.46 31.89
N TYR A 292 13.82 -22.69 32.32
CA TYR A 292 12.81 -23.72 32.58
C TYR A 292 11.95 -23.38 33.80
N GLU A 293 12.57 -22.92 34.89
CA GLU A 293 11.88 -22.44 36.09
C GLU A 293 10.95 -21.25 35.78
N GLN A 294 11.42 -20.30 34.96
CA GLN A 294 10.59 -19.19 34.49
C GLN A 294 9.43 -19.65 33.58
N ALA A 295 9.66 -20.64 32.73
CA ALA A 295 8.64 -21.19 31.85
C ALA A 295 7.55 -21.96 32.62
N ILE A 296 7.92 -22.75 33.63
CA ILE A 296 6.98 -23.45 34.52
C ILE A 296 6.17 -22.43 35.34
N ALA A 297 6.83 -21.45 35.96
CA ALA A 297 6.13 -20.41 36.72
C ALA A 297 5.14 -19.62 35.86
N SER A 298 5.44 -19.42 34.57
CA SER A 298 4.52 -18.76 33.63
C SER A 298 3.33 -19.66 33.22
N LEU A 299 3.52 -20.97 33.17
CA LEU A 299 2.46 -21.95 32.91
C LEU A 299 1.52 -22.14 34.12
N GLU A 300 2.07 -22.15 35.33
CA GLU A 300 1.30 -22.25 36.59
C GLU A 300 0.44 -21.00 36.83
N ASN A 301 0.96 -19.80 36.53
CA ASN A 301 0.20 -18.55 36.64
C ASN A 301 -0.84 -18.36 35.51
N GLY A 302 -0.73 -19.08 34.40
CA GLY A 302 -1.70 -19.03 33.28
C GLY A 302 -2.88 -20.00 33.40
N CYS A 303 -2.91 -20.84 34.46
CA CYS A 303 -3.89 -21.91 34.65
C CYS A 303 -4.88 -21.63 35.80
N LEU A 304 -4.95 -20.40 36.31
CA LEU A 304 -6.04 -20.01 37.21
C LEU A 304 -7.27 -19.65 36.35
N PRO A 305 -8.37 -20.42 36.39
CA PRO A 305 -9.63 -19.96 35.83
C PRO A 305 -10.06 -18.69 36.58
N GLU A 306 -10.44 -17.66 35.84
CA GLU A 306 -11.21 -16.52 36.34
C GLU A 306 -12.61 -17.01 36.77
N ASP A 307 -12.68 -17.79 37.84
CA ASP A 307 -13.93 -18.06 38.55
C ASP A 307 -14.10 -16.99 39.62
N GLY A 308 -14.66 -15.86 39.18
CA GLY A 308 -15.10 -14.75 40.02
C GLY A 308 -16.54 -14.39 39.68
N SER A 309 -17.47 -15.33 39.89
CA SER A 309 -18.91 -15.03 39.88
C SER A 309 -19.23 -13.88 40.85
N PRO A 310 -20.00 -12.86 40.45
CA PRO A 310 -20.45 -11.82 41.37
C PRO A 310 -21.61 -12.37 42.21
N VAL A 311 -21.42 -12.44 43.52
CA VAL A 311 -22.51 -12.67 44.48
C VAL A 311 -22.62 -11.46 45.40
N HIS A 312 -23.81 -10.86 45.32
CA HIS A 312 -24.42 -9.77 46.10
C HIS A 312 -24.17 -8.33 45.66
#